data_AF-A0A2V7K1X0-F1
#
_entry.id   AF-A0A2V7K1X0-F1
#
_cell.length_a   1.000
_cell.length_b   1.000
_cell.length_c   1.000
_cell.angle_alpha   90.00
_cell.angle_beta   90.00
_cell.angle_gamma   90.00
#
_symmetry.space_group_name_H-M   'P 1'
#
loop_
_entity.id
_entity.type
_entity.pdbx_description
1 polymer ?
#
loop_
_entity_poly.entity_id
_entity_poly.type
_entity_poly.pdbx_seq_one_letter_code
_entity_poly.pdbx_strand_id
1 'polypeptide(L)'
;MLALLLVLQAGDGPVYNGRARQLDVRIPRIEAQITVDGVLDERVWRQAATLTGFSQYRPVDGRPAEDSTEVLVWYAPDAVYFGIRAFEPHGQVVRATLADRDNIDADDRIEILLDAYLDHRRATLFAVNPLGVQEDGVWSDGVGAGAAGGPSAGGRFDATIDLNPDYVYESRGRLTDWGYEVEVRIPLKSLRYQSADPQDWGLQIVRVVQHSGYEETWTPAVRANASFLIQSGRLVGLTGLKRGVVLDFTPEFTTKVDGAPGAGGYDYTGTPELGGNLRWGVTQNLAVTATANPDFSQVEADVGQVTVNERFALFYPEKRPFFLEGLEQFDTPNSLIYTRRIVHPVFGAKLAGKVGGTGIAYLGAVDNQDPSAAGSNPVYNLVRLRRDLGPTSTVGLAYTDWIDGDDYNRVLGADARVVWRSIWFSEVQVGGSWTRDATGARAGKLWDVTFADRTGRAYGNHFELLGIERTFQDTSGFVNRVDLVAGRTFNRFTWYGRPGALLEQLSAIVGFAPIWRYADFGRLRGTVEDTLQNFWVATLRGGWALNLTLSLNHFSFDPAAYA
;
A
#
# COMPACT_ATOMS: atom_id res chain seq x y z
N MET A 1 -21.31 20.94 -56.37
CA MET A 1 -19.88 21.15 -56.04
C MET A 1 -19.77 22.10 -54.84
N LEU A 2 -20.30 21.71 -53.66
CA LEU A 2 -20.20 22.47 -52.40
C LEU A 2 -20.70 21.65 -51.20
N ALA A 3 -20.31 20.37 -51.14
CA ALA A 3 -20.66 19.48 -50.02
C ALA A 3 -19.51 18.50 -49.71
N LEU A 4 -18.26 18.96 -49.84
CA LEU A 4 -17.09 18.13 -49.64
C LEU A 4 -15.90 18.98 -49.14
N LEU A 5 -15.94 19.47 -47.89
CA LEU A 5 -14.77 20.06 -47.20
C LEU A 5 -14.98 20.35 -45.70
N LEU A 6 -15.75 19.52 -44.99
CA LEU A 6 -15.88 19.61 -43.52
C LEU A 6 -15.53 18.28 -42.84
N VAL A 7 -14.57 17.55 -43.42
CA VAL A 7 -13.89 16.45 -42.71
C VAL A 7 -12.87 17.08 -41.76
N LEU A 8 -13.35 17.36 -40.55
CA LEU A 8 -12.62 17.29 -39.28
C LEU A 8 -11.17 17.78 -39.28
N GLN A 9 -10.99 19.10 -39.11
CA GLN A 9 -9.93 19.59 -38.24
C GLN A 9 -10.15 18.97 -36.85
N ALA A 10 -9.52 17.83 -36.56
CA ALA A 10 -9.36 17.42 -35.17
C ALA A 10 -8.35 18.40 -34.58
N GLY A 11 -8.80 19.29 -33.70
CA GLY A 11 -7.90 20.14 -32.93
C GLY A 11 -7.04 19.29 -32.02
N ASP A 12 -5.83 19.77 -31.74
CA ASP A 12 -4.97 19.18 -30.71
C ASP A 12 -5.69 19.20 -29.35
N GLY A 13 -5.48 18.15 -28.56
CA GLY A 13 -6.06 18.04 -27.23
C GLY A 13 -5.58 19.14 -26.27
N PRO A 14 -6.32 19.38 -25.18
CA PRO A 14 -5.97 20.41 -24.21
C PRO A 14 -4.67 20.07 -23.46
N VAL A 15 -3.82 21.07 -23.23
CA VAL A 15 -2.57 20.94 -22.49
C VAL A 15 -2.73 21.49 -21.06
N TYR A 16 -2.30 20.72 -20.07
CA TYR A 16 -2.36 21.06 -18.65
C TYR A 16 -0.96 21.04 -18.04
N ASN A 17 -0.47 22.21 -17.62
CA ASN A 17 0.84 22.37 -17.01
C ASN A 17 0.75 22.30 -15.47
N GLY A 18 1.38 21.27 -14.89
CA GLY A 18 1.38 21.00 -13.46
C GLY A 18 2.01 22.13 -12.64
N ARG A 19 3.18 22.63 -13.03
CA ARG A 19 3.84 23.79 -12.40
C ARG A 19 3.02 25.08 -12.46
N ALA A 20 2.21 25.27 -13.51
CA ALA A 20 1.26 26.38 -13.61
C ALA A 20 -0.03 26.15 -12.80
N ARG A 21 -0.12 25.05 -12.04
CA ARG A 21 -1.27 24.62 -11.24
C ARG A 21 -2.55 24.41 -12.06
N GLN A 22 -2.42 23.98 -13.29
CA GLN A 22 -3.54 23.52 -14.11
C GLN A 22 -3.85 22.06 -13.75
N LEU A 23 -4.34 21.84 -12.53
CA LEU A 23 -4.44 20.50 -11.94
C LEU A 23 -5.83 19.85 -12.10
N ASP A 24 -6.85 20.61 -12.52
CA ASP A 24 -8.17 20.08 -12.84
C ASP A 24 -8.24 19.79 -14.36
N VAL A 25 -8.09 18.51 -14.72
CA VAL A 25 -7.93 18.01 -16.08
C VAL A 25 -9.24 17.44 -16.58
N ARG A 26 -9.85 18.09 -17.57
CA ARG A 26 -10.97 17.49 -18.33
C ARG A 26 -10.39 16.61 -19.43
N ILE A 27 -10.39 15.30 -19.20
CA ILE A 27 -9.96 14.33 -20.21
C ILE A 27 -11.12 14.01 -21.17
N PRO A 28 -10.85 13.87 -22.48
CA PRO A 28 -11.89 13.60 -23.45
C PRO A 28 -12.41 12.16 -23.33
N ARG A 29 -13.73 12.00 -23.43
CA ARG A 29 -14.38 10.70 -23.63
C ARG A 29 -14.37 10.38 -25.12
N ILE A 30 -13.65 9.34 -25.52
CA ILE A 30 -13.52 8.96 -26.93
C ILE A 30 -13.90 7.50 -27.06
N GLU A 31 -14.86 7.19 -27.93
CA GLU A 31 -15.22 5.82 -28.27
C GLU A 31 -14.28 5.33 -29.37
N ALA A 32 -13.11 4.86 -28.95
CA ALA A 32 -12.07 4.30 -29.81
C ALA A 32 -11.41 3.09 -29.12
N GLN A 33 -10.84 2.22 -29.93
CA GLN A 33 -9.93 1.16 -29.47
C GLN A 33 -8.57 1.43 -30.11
N ILE A 34 -7.51 1.22 -29.32
CA ILE A 34 -6.12 1.27 -29.78
C ILE A 34 -5.51 -0.12 -29.64
N THR A 35 -4.43 -0.36 -30.37
CA THR A 35 -3.60 -1.54 -30.12
C THR A 35 -2.49 -1.10 -29.17
N VAL A 36 -2.40 -1.68 -27.98
CA VAL A 36 -1.32 -1.35 -27.04
C VAL A 36 -0.03 -1.97 -27.56
N ASP A 37 0.73 -1.22 -28.35
CA ASP A 37 1.98 -1.66 -28.98
C ASP A 37 3.20 -0.81 -28.59
N GLY A 38 2.97 0.27 -27.84
CA GLY A 38 4.01 1.17 -27.35
C GLY A 38 4.36 2.31 -28.31
N VAL A 39 3.55 2.53 -29.35
CA VAL A 39 3.72 3.60 -30.34
C VAL A 39 2.51 4.54 -30.33
N LEU A 40 2.71 5.78 -29.88
CA LEU A 40 1.65 6.78 -29.74
C LEU A 40 1.26 7.46 -31.07
N ASP A 41 0.95 6.70 -32.13
CA ASP A 41 0.72 7.21 -33.49
C ASP A 41 -0.76 7.31 -33.90
N GLU A 42 -1.68 6.65 -33.18
CA GLU A 42 -3.08 6.69 -33.56
C GLU A 42 -3.69 8.07 -33.36
N ARG A 43 -4.72 8.36 -34.17
CA ARG A 43 -5.38 9.68 -34.17
C ARG A 43 -5.98 10.07 -32.82
N VAL A 44 -6.31 9.10 -31.95
CA VAL A 44 -6.87 9.38 -30.63
C VAL A 44 -5.87 10.08 -29.71
N TRP A 45 -4.57 9.75 -29.82
CA TRP A 45 -3.53 10.35 -28.99
C TRP A 45 -3.38 11.85 -29.23
N ARG A 46 -3.61 12.34 -30.46
CA ARG A 46 -3.63 13.78 -30.75
C ARG A 46 -4.78 14.55 -30.10
N GLN A 47 -5.88 13.85 -29.76
CA GLN A 47 -7.05 14.45 -29.12
C GLN A 47 -6.99 14.36 -27.59
N ALA A 48 -6.14 13.48 -27.05
CA ALA A 48 -5.99 13.26 -25.62
C ALA A 48 -5.54 14.54 -24.88
N ALA A 49 -5.90 14.65 -23.60
CA ALA A 49 -5.37 15.73 -22.78
C ALA A 49 -3.88 15.48 -22.48
N THR A 50 -3.03 16.49 -22.63
CA THR A 50 -1.59 16.36 -22.41
C THR A 50 -1.18 17.02 -21.10
N LEU A 51 -0.64 16.24 -20.17
CA LEU A 51 -0.08 16.68 -18.91
C LEU A 51 1.40 17.00 -19.10
N THR A 52 1.80 18.21 -18.74
CA THR A 52 3.18 18.70 -18.89
C THR A 52 3.64 19.42 -17.64
N GLY A 53 4.90 19.87 -17.63
CA GLY A 53 5.40 20.76 -16.58
C GLY A 53 5.56 20.07 -15.24
N PHE A 54 6.21 18.90 -15.24
CA PHE A 54 6.57 18.15 -14.05
C PHE A 54 7.52 18.94 -13.13
N SER A 55 7.50 18.58 -11.85
CA SER A 55 8.32 19.16 -10.80
C SER A 55 9.17 18.08 -10.16
N GLN A 56 10.39 18.42 -9.79
CA GLN A 56 11.20 17.57 -8.93
C GLN A 56 10.53 17.46 -7.55
N TYR A 57 10.42 16.23 -7.05
CA TYR A 57 9.96 15.91 -5.70
C TYR A 57 11.13 15.48 -4.81
N ARG A 58 12.04 14.65 -5.34
CA ARG A 58 13.28 14.25 -4.67
C ARG A 58 14.53 14.41 -5.52
N PRO A 59 15.69 14.70 -4.89
CA PRO A 59 15.88 14.97 -3.45
C PRO A 59 15.29 16.31 -2.95
N VAL A 60 15.02 17.27 -3.83
CA VAL A 60 14.57 18.61 -3.45
C VAL A 60 13.29 19.01 -4.18
N ASP A 61 12.21 19.15 -3.42
CA ASP A 61 10.91 19.61 -3.91
C ASP A 61 10.89 21.09 -4.28
N GLY A 62 9.94 21.46 -5.15
CA GLY A 62 9.69 22.85 -5.57
C GLY A 62 10.60 23.36 -6.69
N ARG A 63 11.32 22.46 -7.36
CA ARG A 63 12.12 22.76 -8.55
C ARG A 63 11.45 22.19 -9.80
N PRO A 64 11.72 22.76 -10.99
CA PRO A 64 11.42 22.07 -12.25
C PRO A 64 12.07 20.69 -12.28
N ALA A 65 11.37 19.70 -12.82
CA ALA A 65 11.98 18.48 -13.31
C ALA A 65 13.09 18.84 -14.32
N GLU A 66 14.24 18.16 -14.24
CA GLU A 66 15.32 18.34 -15.22
C GLU A 66 14.93 17.66 -16.53
N ASP A 67 14.19 16.55 -16.42
CA ASP A 67 13.74 15.76 -17.54
C ASP A 67 12.29 16.11 -17.89
N SER A 68 12.04 16.36 -19.18
CA SER A 68 10.66 16.63 -19.63
C SER A 68 9.88 15.31 -19.63
N THR A 69 8.64 15.35 -19.15
CA THR A 69 7.70 14.24 -19.25
C THR A 69 6.36 14.77 -19.75
N GLU A 70 5.82 14.12 -20.77
CA GLU A 70 4.46 14.35 -21.27
C GLU A 70 3.61 13.11 -21.02
N VAL A 71 2.42 13.29 -20.47
CA VAL A 71 1.46 12.20 -20.28
C VAL A 71 0.16 12.56 -20.98
N LEU A 72 -0.23 11.76 -21.97
CA LEU A 72 -1.46 11.87 -22.70
C LEU A 72 -2.53 11.01 -22.03
N VAL A 73 -3.71 11.58 -21.77
CA VAL A 73 -4.79 10.89 -21.06
C VAL A 73 -6.13 11.08 -21.77
N TRP A 74 -6.84 9.98 -21.97
CA TRP A 74 -8.22 9.96 -22.45
C TRP A 74 -8.93 8.73 -21.89
N TYR A 75 -10.25 8.66 -22.04
CA TYR A 75 -10.99 7.49 -21.58
C TYR A 75 -12.10 7.07 -22.55
N ALA A 76 -12.37 5.77 -22.55
CA ALA A 76 -13.50 5.14 -23.20
C ALA A 76 -14.52 4.69 -22.13
N PRO A 77 -15.71 4.20 -22.52
CA PRO A 77 -16.68 3.69 -21.56
C PRO A 77 -16.20 2.50 -20.74
N ASP A 78 -15.18 1.77 -21.19
CA ASP A 78 -14.69 0.52 -20.61
C ASP A 78 -13.26 0.60 -20.04
N ALA A 79 -12.48 1.63 -20.38
CA ALA A 79 -11.08 1.77 -19.96
C ALA A 79 -10.60 3.24 -19.91
N VAL A 80 -9.57 3.49 -19.12
CA VAL A 80 -8.77 4.73 -19.13
C VAL A 80 -7.42 4.43 -19.79
N TYR A 81 -6.92 5.37 -20.57
CA TYR A 81 -5.72 5.21 -21.39
C TYR A 81 -4.69 6.27 -21.03
N PHE A 82 -3.43 5.84 -20.91
CA PHE A 82 -2.27 6.69 -20.65
C PHE A 82 -1.22 6.44 -21.72
N GLY A 83 -0.78 7.52 -22.36
CA GLY A 83 0.37 7.52 -23.26
C GLY A 83 1.47 8.35 -22.62
N ILE A 84 2.69 7.83 -22.56
CA ILE A 84 3.81 8.44 -21.86
C ILE A 84 4.90 8.75 -22.86
N ARG A 85 5.42 9.98 -22.82
CA ARG A 85 6.69 10.36 -23.44
C ARG A 85 7.61 10.91 -22.37
N ALA A 86 8.62 10.12 -22.02
CA ALA A 86 9.60 10.49 -21.01
C ALA A 86 10.90 10.82 -21.73
N PHE A 87 11.27 12.09 -21.73
CA PHE A 87 12.48 12.57 -22.40
C PHE A 87 13.69 12.37 -21.49
N GLU A 88 14.82 12.01 -22.08
CA GLU A 88 16.10 11.80 -21.41
C GLU A 88 17.19 12.60 -22.14
N PRO A 89 17.44 13.87 -21.73
CA PRO A 89 18.40 14.73 -22.38
C PRO A 89 19.86 14.32 -22.13
N HIS A 90 20.13 13.42 -21.18
CA HIS A 90 21.49 12.98 -20.84
C HIS A 90 22.00 11.83 -21.75
N GLY A 91 21.27 11.49 -22.81
CA GLY A 91 21.65 10.50 -23.81
C GLY A 91 21.13 9.10 -23.50
N GLN A 92 21.90 8.06 -23.81
CA GLN A 92 21.49 6.66 -23.61
C GLN A 92 21.75 6.20 -22.17
N VAL A 93 21.08 6.85 -21.21
CA VAL A 93 21.18 6.52 -19.77
C VAL A 93 19.91 5.90 -19.19
N VAL A 94 18.83 5.83 -19.98
CA VAL A 94 17.57 5.19 -19.59
C VAL A 94 17.85 3.75 -19.20
N ARG A 95 17.54 3.40 -17.95
CA ARG A 95 17.69 2.02 -17.47
C ARG A 95 16.40 1.25 -17.71
N ALA A 96 16.50 0.16 -18.48
CA ALA A 96 15.34 -0.62 -18.86
C ALA A 96 15.71 -2.10 -19.01
N THR A 97 14.98 -2.98 -18.33
CA THR A 97 15.18 -4.43 -18.38
C THR A 97 13.86 -5.15 -18.64
N LEU A 98 13.92 -6.36 -19.19
CA LEU A 98 12.77 -7.28 -19.19
C LEU A 98 12.75 -8.01 -17.84
N ALA A 99 12.38 -7.27 -16.80
CA ALA A 99 12.21 -7.80 -15.45
C ALA A 99 10.93 -8.63 -15.31
N ASP A 100 10.84 -9.38 -14.23
CA ASP A 100 9.59 -9.97 -13.77
C ASP A 100 8.62 -8.85 -13.33
N ARG A 101 7.32 -9.13 -13.36
CA ARG A 101 6.28 -8.23 -12.84
C ARG A 101 6.59 -7.90 -11.37
N ASP A 102 6.29 -6.66 -10.98
CA ASP A 102 6.53 -6.13 -9.62
C ASP A 102 8.01 -6.09 -9.19
N ASN A 103 8.93 -6.23 -10.15
CA ASN A 103 10.37 -6.18 -9.92
C ASN A 103 11.07 -5.18 -10.86
N ILE A 104 10.42 -4.03 -11.10
CA ILE A 104 10.94 -2.97 -11.98
C ILE A 104 11.70 -1.88 -11.21
N ASP A 105 12.01 -2.14 -9.95
CA ASP A 105 12.44 -1.11 -8.99
C ASP A 105 13.84 -0.52 -9.29
N ALA A 106 14.62 -1.28 -10.06
CA ALA A 106 15.95 -0.94 -10.54
C ALA A 106 15.94 -0.25 -11.92
N ASP A 107 14.79 -0.11 -12.57
CA ASP A 107 14.64 0.53 -13.88
C ASP A 107 14.04 1.93 -13.77
N ASP A 108 14.24 2.74 -14.82
CA ASP A 108 13.42 3.93 -15.01
C ASP A 108 11.96 3.48 -15.01
N ARG A 109 11.07 4.27 -14.42
CA ARG A 109 9.65 3.90 -14.39
C ARG A 109 8.74 5.10 -14.25
N ILE A 110 7.50 4.91 -14.72
CA ILE A 110 6.38 5.80 -14.47
C ILE A 110 5.39 5.09 -13.57
N GLU A 111 4.96 5.77 -12.51
CA GLU A 111 3.91 5.36 -11.60
C GLU A 111 2.68 6.26 -11.84
N ILE A 112 1.52 5.64 -12.00
CA ILE A 112 0.22 6.25 -12.20
C ILE A 112 -0.61 5.94 -10.96
N LEU A 113 -0.87 6.97 -10.14
CA LEU A 113 -1.70 6.85 -8.95
C LEU A 113 -3.12 7.34 -9.26
N LEU A 114 -4.09 6.45 -9.14
CA LEU A 114 -5.52 6.74 -9.35
C LEU A 114 -6.31 6.65 -8.05
N ASP A 115 -6.74 7.80 -7.54
CA ASP A 115 -7.70 7.88 -6.43
C ASP A 115 -9.12 8.03 -7.00
N ALA A 116 -9.74 6.90 -7.32
CA ALA A 116 -11.07 6.88 -7.94
C ALA A 116 -12.24 7.21 -6.98
N TYR A 117 -11.96 7.30 -5.68
CA TYR A 117 -12.91 7.76 -4.65
C TYR A 117 -12.77 9.25 -4.31
N LEU A 118 -11.66 9.87 -4.73
CA LEU A 118 -11.27 11.24 -4.40
C LEU A 118 -11.31 11.51 -2.89
N ASP A 119 -10.86 10.54 -2.10
CA ASP A 119 -10.81 10.64 -0.65
C ASP A 119 -9.41 10.92 -0.11
N HIS A 120 -8.40 10.96 -0.98
CA HIS A 120 -6.99 11.22 -0.70
C HIS A 120 -6.35 10.27 0.30
N ARG A 121 -6.89 9.06 0.46
CA ARG A 121 -6.38 8.06 1.43
C ARG A 121 -5.75 6.88 0.75
N ARG A 122 -6.29 6.47 -0.39
CA ARG A 122 -5.77 5.36 -1.17
C ARG A 122 -5.82 5.70 -2.65
N ALA A 123 -4.80 5.26 -3.36
CA ALA A 123 -4.79 5.26 -4.81
C ALA A 123 -4.40 3.87 -5.30
N THR A 124 -5.03 3.42 -6.38
CA THR A 124 -4.51 2.27 -7.12
C THR A 124 -3.25 2.72 -7.83
N LEU A 125 -2.16 1.99 -7.63
CA LEU A 125 -0.85 2.20 -8.24
C LEU A 125 -0.75 1.30 -9.47
N PHE A 126 -0.44 1.89 -10.62
CA PHE A 126 0.00 1.18 -11.82
C PHE A 126 1.35 1.75 -12.22
N ALA A 127 2.35 0.91 -12.34
CA ALA A 127 3.70 1.31 -12.69
C ALA A 127 4.21 0.52 -13.89
N VAL A 128 4.98 1.20 -14.75
CA VAL A 128 5.55 0.61 -15.96
C VAL A 128 6.98 1.08 -16.17
N ASN A 129 7.85 0.16 -16.56
CA ASN A 129 9.20 0.51 -17.03
C ASN A 129 9.20 0.85 -18.54
N PRO A 130 10.32 1.35 -19.11
CA PRO A 130 10.41 1.71 -20.52
C PRO A 130 10.12 0.60 -21.53
N LEU A 131 10.13 -0.68 -21.12
CA LEU A 131 9.77 -1.81 -21.98
C LEU A 131 8.32 -2.28 -21.76
N GLY A 132 7.57 -1.60 -20.88
CA GLY A 132 6.19 -1.91 -20.54
C GLY A 132 6.03 -3.07 -19.56
N VAL A 133 7.09 -3.46 -18.83
CA VAL A 133 6.97 -4.41 -17.71
C VAL A 133 6.18 -3.74 -16.59
N GLN A 134 5.27 -4.51 -16.00
CA GLN A 134 4.22 -4.05 -15.10
C GLN A 134 4.63 -4.16 -13.63
N GLU A 135 4.21 -3.21 -12.82
CA GLU A 135 4.13 -3.30 -11.36
C GLU A 135 2.80 -2.68 -10.92
N ASP A 136 2.13 -3.23 -9.92
CA ASP A 136 0.89 -2.65 -9.43
C ASP A 136 0.58 -2.93 -7.96
N GLY A 137 -0.38 -2.18 -7.43
CA GLY A 137 -0.76 -2.34 -6.04
C GLY A 137 -1.65 -1.22 -5.51
N VAL A 138 -1.63 -1.06 -4.19
CA VAL A 138 -2.36 -0.04 -3.48
C VAL A 138 -1.39 0.89 -2.76
N TRP A 139 -1.47 2.16 -3.10
CA TRP A 139 -0.82 3.23 -2.38
C TRP A 139 -1.72 3.71 -1.26
N SER A 140 -1.34 3.51 -0.01
CA SER A 140 -2.05 4.05 1.15
C SER A 140 -1.33 5.30 1.67
N ASP A 141 -2.04 6.42 1.62
CA ASP A 141 -1.59 7.69 2.19
C ASP A 141 -1.53 7.57 3.71
N GLY A 142 -0.37 7.91 4.25
CA GLY A 142 -0.08 7.67 5.64
C GLY A 142 1.37 7.31 5.84
N VAL A 143 2.01 8.13 6.65
CA VAL A 143 3.31 7.85 7.24
C VAL A 143 3.13 6.68 8.21
N GLY A 144 3.72 5.51 7.92
CA GLY A 144 3.81 4.42 8.90
C GLY A 144 4.50 4.91 10.19
N ALA A 145 4.23 4.27 11.33
CA ALA A 145 4.86 4.63 12.60
C ALA A 145 6.39 4.79 12.44
N GLY A 146 6.92 5.98 12.73
CA GLY A 146 8.33 6.31 12.54
C GLY A 146 8.71 6.99 11.23
N ALA A 147 7.86 7.15 10.21
CA ALA A 147 8.29 7.72 8.92
C ALA A 147 8.30 9.27 8.86
N ALA A 148 7.75 10.01 9.83
CA ALA A 148 7.79 11.49 9.82
C ALA A 148 9.13 12.05 10.31
N GLY A 149 9.79 11.30 11.20
CA GLY A 149 11.06 11.68 11.81
C GLY A 149 12.07 10.55 11.99
N GLY A 150 11.69 9.28 11.88
CA GLY A 150 12.56 8.11 12.08
C GLY A 150 13.33 7.67 10.84
N PRO A 151 13.96 6.48 10.87
CA PRO A 151 14.94 6.07 9.85
C PRO A 151 14.35 6.01 8.43
N SER A 152 13.05 5.74 8.32
CA SER A 152 12.31 5.69 7.06
C SER A 152 11.91 7.07 6.51
N ALA A 153 12.13 8.17 7.26
CA ALA A 153 11.77 9.55 6.85
C ALA A 153 12.59 10.12 5.67
N GLY A 154 13.46 9.30 5.09
CA GLY A 154 14.17 9.54 3.83
C GLY A 154 13.89 8.51 2.72
N GLY A 155 13.07 7.47 2.97
CA GLY A 155 12.74 6.41 2.00
C GLY A 155 11.75 6.87 0.93
N ARG A 156 11.80 6.27 -0.28
CA ARG A 156 11.28 6.76 -1.59
C ARG A 156 9.88 7.41 -1.59
N PHE A 157 8.95 7.04 -0.71
CA PHE A 157 7.71 7.79 -0.50
C PHE A 157 7.24 7.78 0.96
N ASP A 158 6.50 8.81 1.36
CA ASP A 158 5.91 8.94 2.70
C ASP A 158 4.55 8.18 2.76
N ALA A 159 4.53 6.93 2.29
CA ALA A 159 3.34 6.11 2.11
C ALA A 159 3.62 4.61 2.36
N THR A 160 2.56 3.86 2.63
CA THR A 160 2.61 2.39 2.64
C THR A 160 2.14 1.89 1.29
N ILE A 161 3.02 1.20 0.56
CA ILE A 161 2.72 0.59 -0.73
C ILE A 161 2.56 -0.92 -0.51
N ASP A 162 1.41 -1.45 -0.92
CA ASP A 162 1.14 -2.88 -0.93
C ASP A 162 1.05 -3.35 -2.39
N LEU A 163 2.06 -4.09 -2.85
CA LEU A 163 2.17 -4.63 -4.22
C LEU A 163 1.55 -6.03 -4.35
N ASN A 164 0.87 -6.54 -3.33
CA ASN A 164 0.27 -7.86 -3.39
C ASN A 164 -0.98 -7.96 -4.28
N PRO A 165 -1.79 -6.90 -4.48
CA PRO A 165 -2.92 -6.96 -5.40
C PRO A 165 -2.49 -6.92 -6.87
N ASP A 166 -2.77 -8.00 -7.61
CA ASP A 166 -2.58 -8.06 -9.06
C ASP A 166 -3.78 -7.51 -9.84
N TYR A 167 -3.62 -6.35 -10.49
CA TYR A 167 -4.63 -5.80 -11.39
C TYR A 167 -4.41 -6.21 -12.85
N VAL A 168 -5.52 -6.36 -13.57
CA VAL A 168 -5.48 -6.66 -15.01
C VAL A 168 -5.39 -5.36 -15.80
N TYR A 169 -4.27 -5.09 -16.44
CA TYR A 169 -4.08 -3.97 -17.36
C TYR A 169 -3.08 -4.33 -18.48
N GLU A 170 -3.09 -3.57 -19.56
CA GLU A 170 -2.21 -3.81 -20.71
C GLU A 170 -1.17 -2.69 -20.80
N SER A 171 0.08 -3.04 -21.09
CA SER A 171 1.16 -2.09 -21.28
C SER A 171 2.16 -2.56 -22.33
N ARG A 172 2.70 -1.61 -23.09
CA ARG A 172 3.84 -1.81 -23.99
C ARG A 172 4.69 -0.54 -24.03
N GLY A 173 6.01 -0.71 -23.98
CA GLY A 173 6.94 0.40 -24.05
C GLY A 173 8.07 0.14 -25.02
N ARG A 174 8.72 1.21 -25.46
CA ARG A 174 9.90 1.18 -26.31
C ARG A 174 10.86 2.30 -25.96
N LEU A 175 12.15 2.01 -26.10
CA LEU A 175 13.18 3.05 -26.09
C LEU A 175 13.14 3.84 -27.40
N THR A 176 13.45 5.12 -27.32
CA THR A 176 13.56 6.04 -28.45
C THR A 176 14.91 6.75 -28.41
N ASP A 177 15.28 7.46 -29.49
CA ASP A 177 16.53 8.22 -29.53
C ASP A 177 16.58 9.39 -28.52
N TRP A 178 15.42 9.77 -27.96
CA TRP A 178 15.27 10.90 -27.05
C TRP A 178 14.83 10.50 -25.63
N GLY A 179 14.66 9.21 -25.35
CA GLY A 179 14.15 8.70 -24.07
C GLY A 179 13.34 7.42 -24.27
N TYR A 180 12.07 7.43 -23.89
CA TYR A 180 11.17 6.29 -24.09
C TYR A 180 9.69 6.67 -24.22
N GLU A 181 8.93 5.77 -24.83
CA GLU A 181 7.46 5.83 -24.92
C GLU A 181 6.84 4.61 -24.26
N VAL A 182 5.70 4.80 -23.59
CA VAL A 182 4.89 3.70 -23.04
C VAL A 182 3.41 3.97 -23.27
N GLU A 183 2.69 2.93 -23.65
CA GLU A 183 1.24 2.90 -23.71
C GLU A 183 0.69 2.03 -22.59
N VAL A 184 -0.36 2.51 -21.93
CA VAL A 184 -1.03 1.81 -20.83
C VAL A 184 -2.54 1.91 -21.03
N ARG A 185 -3.22 0.76 -20.99
CA ARG A 185 -4.68 0.65 -20.97
C ARG A 185 -5.11 0.01 -19.66
N ILE A 186 -5.93 0.72 -18.89
CA ILE A 186 -6.48 0.26 -17.61
C ILE A 186 -7.99 0.04 -17.77
N PRO A 187 -8.45 -1.22 -17.85
CA PRO A 187 -9.87 -1.55 -17.86
C PRO A 187 -10.58 -1.09 -16.59
N LEU A 188 -11.75 -0.46 -16.72
CA LEU A 188 -12.55 -0.01 -15.58
C LEU A 188 -13.04 -1.17 -14.69
N LYS A 189 -13.13 -2.39 -15.25
CA LYS A 189 -13.45 -3.60 -14.47
C LYS A 189 -12.37 -3.95 -13.43
N SER A 190 -11.12 -3.57 -13.68
CA SER A 190 -9.99 -3.76 -12.76
C SER A 190 -10.01 -2.74 -11.62
N LEU A 191 -10.74 -1.64 -11.77
CA LEU A 191 -10.84 -0.58 -10.77
C LEU A 191 -12.10 -0.72 -9.92
N ARG A 192 -11.97 -0.31 -8.66
CA ARG A 192 -13.10 0.05 -7.79
C ARG A 192 -13.19 1.57 -7.79
N TYR A 193 -14.39 2.11 -7.91
CA TYR A 193 -14.58 3.56 -8.06
C TYR A 193 -15.95 4.00 -7.52
N GLN A 194 -16.14 5.31 -7.39
CA GLN A 194 -17.38 5.90 -6.90
C GLN A 194 -18.56 5.67 -7.86
N SER A 195 -19.77 5.60 -7.31
CA SER A 195 -21.00 5.44 -8.10
C SER A 195 -21.62 6.75 -8.60
N ALA A 196 -20.95 7.88 -8.41
CA ALA A 196 -21.41 9.18 -8.91
C ALA A 196 -21.28 9.27 -10.44
N ASP A 197 -22.19 10.00 -11.07
CA ASP A 197 -22.12 10.38 -12.49
C ASP A 197 -22.66 11.81 -12.65
N PRO A 198 -21.80 12.81 -12.98
CA PRO A 198 -20.36 12.71 -13.22
C PRO A 198 -19.56 12.39 -11.94
N GLN A 199 -18.35 11.88 -12.12
CA GLN A 199 -17.37 11.66 -11.05
C GLN A 199 -16.02 12.30 -11.34
N ASP A 200 -15.31 12.65 -10.27
CA ASP A 200 -13.96 13.20 -10.33
C ASP A 200 -12.98 12.24 -9.64
N TRP A 201 -11.84 11.97 -10.27
CA TRP A 201 -10.80 11.09 -9.72
C TRP A 201 -9.53 11.88 -9.42
N GLY A 202 -8.81 11.52 -8.36
CA GLY A 202 -7.46 12.01 -8.13
C GLY A 202 -6.47 11.33 -9.08
N LEU A 203 -5.52 12.10 -9.61
CA LEU A 203 -4.42 11.62 -10.45
C LEU A 203 -3.09 12.21 -10.00
N GLN A 204 -2.11 11.35 -9.80
CA GLN A 204 -0.70 11.73 -9.73
C GLN A 204 0.10 10.85 -10.69
N ILE A 205 1.06 11.48 -11.36
CA ILE A 205 2.10 10.75 -12.10
C ILE A 205 3.41 10.97 -11.36
N VAL A 206 4.13 9.88 -11.11
CA VAL A 206 5.49 9.94 -10.59
C VAL A 206 6.44 9.31 -11.61
N ARG A 207 7.56 9.97 -11.89
CA ARG A 207 8.66 9.41 -12.68
C ARG A 207 9.84 9.17 -11.75
N VAL A 208 10.40 7.97 -11.80
CA VAL A 208 11.66 7.64 -11.14
C VAL A 208 12.73 7.53 -12.22
N VAL A 209 13.76 8.35 -12.10
CA VAL A 209 14.88 8.42 -13.05
C VAL A 209 16.10 7.75 -12.42
N GLN A 210 16.52 6.58 -12.91
CA GLN A 210 17.51 5.78 -12.19
C GLN A 210 18.92 6.36 -12.24
N HIS A 211 19.30 7.01 -13.34
CA HIS A 211 20.66 7.52 -13.49
C HIS A 211 20.99 8.63 -12.46
N SER A 212 19.99 9.42 -12.06
CA SER A 212 20.10 10.51 -11.08
C SER A 212 19.51 10.13 -9.72
N GLY A 213 18.69 9.09 -9.64
CA GLY A 213 17.89 8.75 -8.47
C GLY A 213 16.83 9.79 -8.13
N TYR A 214 16.45 10.64 -9.09
CA TYR A 214 15.46 11.69 -8.87
C TYR A 214 14.04 11.14 -9.02
N GLU A 215 13.14 11.73 -8.25
CA GLU A 215 11.70 11.51 -8.37
C GLU A 215 11.06 12.81 -8.82
N GLU A 216 10.23 12.72 -9.84
CA GLU A 216 9.52 13.83 -10.44
C GLU A 216 8.01 13.57 -10.37
N THR A 217 7.22 14.60 -10.07
CA THR A 217 5.77 14.51 -9.97
C THR A 217 5.11 15.45 -10.97
N TRP A 218 3.97 15.05 -11.54
CA TRP A 218 3.21 15.94 -12.43
C TRP A 218 2.77 17.21 -11.69
N THR A 219 2.16 17.03 -10.52
CA THR A 219 1.82 18.18 -9.67
C THR A 219 3.08 18.74 -8.98
N PRO A 220 3.08 20.03 -8.58
CA PRO A 220 4.16 20.62 -7.79
C PRO A 220 4.04 20.21 -6.32
N ALA A 221 4.06 18.90 -6.05
CA ALA A 221 3.95 18.33 -4.73
C ALA A 221 5.14 18.75 -3.87
N VAL A 222 4.86 19.03 -2.59
CA VAL A 222 5.87 19.39 -1.60
C VAL A 222 5.97 18.32 -0.53
N ARG A 223 7.19 18.14 0.00
CA ARG A 223 7.47 17.22 1.10
C ARG A 223 6.95 17.76 2.44
N ALA A 224 6.67 19.06 2.53
CA ALA A 224 6.03 19.69 3.69
C ALA A 224 4.51 19.48 3.71
N ASN A 225 4.05 18.23 3.70
CA ASN A 225 2.63 17.91 3.77
C ASN A 225 2.42 16.59 4.52
N ALA A 226 1.32 16.45 5.26
CA ALA A 226 0.97 15.21 5.96
C ALA A 226 0.39 14.13 5.02
N SER A 227 0.08 14.51 3.78
CA SER A 227 -0.53 13.65 2.76
C SER A 227 0.11 13.93 1.40
N PHE A 228 0.49 12.87 0.69
CA PHE A 228 0.93 12.98 -0.70
C PHE A 228 -0.28 13.05 -1.65
N LEU A 229 -1.29 12.21 -1.41
CA LEU A 229 -2.46 12.11 -2.29
C LEU A 229 -3.36 13.35 -2.28
N ILE A 230 -3.35 14.17 -1.22
CA ILE A 230 -4.07 15.46 -1.22
C ILE A 230 -3.48 16.48 -2.19
N GLN A 231 -2.24 16.26 -2.64
CA GLN A 231 -1.54 17.14 -3.57
C GLN A 231 -1.69 16.69 -5.04
N SER A 232 -2.38 15.56 -5.27
CA SER A 232 -2.72 15.07 -6.61
C SER A 232 -3.62 16.05 -7.37
N GLY A 233 -3.52 16.03 -8.70
CA GLY A 233 -4.49 16.71 -9.54
C GLY A 233 -5.77 15.89 -9.67
N ARG A 234 -6.71 16.38 -10.48
CA ARG A 234 -8.03 15.78 -10.63
C ARG A 234 -8.37 15.56 -12.09
N LEU A 235 -8.81 14.35 -12.42
CA LEU A 235 -9.56 14.07 -13.63
C LEU A 235 -11.02 14.47 -13.37
N VAL A 236 -11.52 15.52 -14.02
CA VAL A 236 -12.83 16.11 -13.68
C VAL A 236 -13.89 15.82 -14.74
N GLY A 237 -15.10 15.50 -14.27
CA GLY A 237 -16.27 15.31 -15.12
C GLY A 237 -16.28 13.99 -15.89
N LEU A 238 -15.75 12.91 -15.32
CA LEU A 238 -15.82 11.57 -15.91
C LEU A 238 -17.28 11.11 -15.90
N THR A 239 -17.79 10.79 -17.08
CA THR A 239 -19.20 10.40 -17.30
C THR A 239 -19.31 9.13 -18.12
N GLY A 240 -20.40 8.37 -17.90
CA GLY A 240 -20.72 7.20 -18.72
C GLY A 240 -19.71 6.05 -18.60
N LEU A 241 -19.09 5.90 -17.42
CA LEU A 241 -18.18 4.80 -17.07
C LEU A 241 -18.97 3.50 -16.90
N LYS A 242 -18.52 2.41 -17.54
CA LYS A 242 -19.17 1.10 -17.51
C LYS A 242 -18.22 0.05 -16.96
N ARG A 243 -18.42 -0.34 -15.69
CA ARG A 243 -17.66 -1.45 -15.06
C ARG A 243 -18.01 -2.81 -15.65
N GLY A 244 -19.27 -2.98 -16.09
CA GLY A 244 -19.83 -4.29 -16.41
C GLY A 244 -20.08 -5.13 -15.16
N VAL A 245 -20.43 -6.41 -15.36
CA VAL A 245 -20.55 -7.39 -14.28
C VAL A 245 -19.15 -7.89 -13.93
N VAL A 246 -18.77 -7.79 -12.65
CA VAL A 246 -17.52 -8.36 -12.13
C VAL A 246 -17.90 -9.60 -11.32
N LEU A 247 -17.84 -10.77 -11.96
CA LEU A 247 -18.13 -12.06 -11.36
C LEU A 247 -17.07 -13.06 -11.85
N ASP A 248 -16.26 -13.54 -10.93
CA ASP A 248 -15.25 -14.57 -11.20
C ASP A 248 -15.55 -15.79 -10.35
N PHE A 249 -15.60 -16.95 -11.00
CA PHE A 249 -15.79 -18.24 -10.35
C PHE A 249 -14.65 -19.16 -10.76
N THR A 250 -13.90 -19.63 -9.77
CA THR A 250 -12.71 -20.45 -9.95
C THR A 250 -12.93 -21.79 -9.27
N PRO A 251 -13.43 -22.81 -9.98
CA PRO A 251 -13.57 -24.16 -9.42
C PRO A 251 -12.20 -24.85 -9.33
N GLU A 252 -12.00 -25.65 -8.29
CA GLU A 252 -10.74 -26.34 -8.01
C GLU A 252 -11.01 -27.84 -7.80
N PHE A 253 -10.13 -28.68 -8.37
CA PHE A 253 -10.11 -30.13 -8.18
C PHE A 253 -8.67 -30.58 -8.03
N THR A 254 -8.34 -31.09 -6.86
CA THR A 254 -6.99 -31.54 -6.52
C THR A 254 -7.07 -32.99 -6.04
N THR A 255 -6.04 -33.79 -6.30
CA THR A 255 -6.00 -35.18 -5.83
C THR A 255 -4.58 -35.56 -5.46
N LYS A 256 -4.41 -36.12 -4.26
CA LYS A 256 -3.13 -36.68 -3.81
C LYS A 256 -3.25 -38.20 -3.76
N VAL A 257 -2.26 -38.88 -4.35
CA VAL A 257 -2.18 -40.36 -4.34
C VAL A 257 -0.96 -40.78 -3.54
N ASP A 258 -1.20 -41.33 -2.36
CA ASP A 258 -0.16 -41.90 -1.52
C ASP A 258 0.05 -43.38 -1.88
N GLY A 259 1.30 -43.78 -2.09
CA GLY A 259 1.68 -45.16 -2.41
C GLY A 259 2.52 -45.77 -1.29
N ALA A 260 2.14 -46.93 -0.77
CA ALA A 260 2.90 -47.67 0.24
C ALA A 260 3.12 -49.13 -0.18
N PRO A 261 4.27 -49.76 0.14
CA PRO A 261 4.47 -51.19 -0.12
C PRO A 261 3.49 -52.05 0.70
N GLY A 262 2.74 -52.91 0.01
CA GLY A 262 1.83 -53.90 0.57
C GLY A 262 2.28 -55.34 0.27
N ALA A 263 1.52 -56.32 0.76
CA ALA A 263 1.90 -57.75 0.68
C ALA A 263 2.00 -58.32 -0.74
N GLY A 264 1.49 -57.62 -1.77
CA GLY A 264 1.48 -58.06 -3.16
C GLY A 264 1.84 -56.98 -4.20
N GLY A 265 2.39 -55.83 -3.78
CA GLY A 265 2.67 -54.70 -4.67
C GLY A 265 2.74 -53.37 -3.91
N TYR A 266 2.48 -52.26 -4.61
CA TYR A 266 2.22 -50.97 -3.97
C TYR A 266 0.71 -50.76 -3.85
N ASP A 267 0.25 -50.43 -2.65
CA ASP A 267 -1.12 -50.00 -2.37
C ASP A 267 -1.19 -48.48 -2.56
N TYR A 268 -2.10 -48.03 -3.43
CA TYR A 268 -2.30 -46.60 -3.70
C TYR A 268 -3.62 -46.13 -3.10
N THR A 269 -3.57 -45.06 -2.31
CA THR A 269 -4.76 -44.42 -1.73
C THR A 269 -4.86 -42.99 -2.25
N GLY A 270 -5.94 -42.70 -2.97
CA GLY A 270 -6.24 -41.36 -3.48
C GLY A 270 -7.09 -40.55 -2.49
N THR A 271 -6.79 -39.27 -2.36
CA THR A 271 -7.56 -38.29 -1.58
C THR A 271 -7.99 -37.16 -2.52
N PRO A 272 -9.12 -37.33 -3.24
CA PRO A 272 -9.66 -36.28 -4.11
C PRO A 272 -10.31 -35.18 -3.27
N GLU A 273 -10.03 -33.94 -3.64
CA GLU A 273 -10.52 -32.73 -2.99
C GLU A 273 -11.18 -31.85 -4.05
N LEU A 274 -12.31 -31.26 -3.66
CA LEU A 274 -13.03 -30.27 -4.44
C LEU A 274 -12.99 -28.95 -3.67
N GLY A 275 -12.80 -27.87 -4.40
CA GLY A 275 -12.73 -26.54 -3.85
C GLY A 275 -13.24 -25.51 -4.84
N GLY A 276 -13.18 -24.26 -4.41
CA GLY A 276 -13.31 -23.16 -5.34
C GLY A 276 -13.50 -21.81 -4.66
N ASN A 277 -13.32 -20.79 -5.49
CA ASN A 277 -13.36 -19.40 -5.11
C ASN A 277 -14.43 -18.66 -5.92
N LEU A 278 -15.09 -17.70 -5.27
CA LEU A 278 -16.07 -16.80 -5.88
C LEU A 278 -15.69 -15.36 -5.54
N ARG A 279 -15.63 -14.51 -6.57
CA ARG A 279 -15.55 -13.05 -6.42
C ARG A 279 -16.73 -12.42 -7.11
N TRP A 280 -17.45 -11.57 -6.40
CA TRP A 280 -18.59 -10.84 -6.92
C TRP A 280 -18.52 -9.36 -6.53
N GLY A 281 -18.30 -8.49 -7.51
CA GLY A 281 -18.45 -7.05 -7.37
C GLY A 281 -19.92 -6.65 -7.38
N VAL A 282 -20.56 -6.72 -6.20
CA VAL A 282 -21.99 -6.40 -6.01
C VAL A 282 -22.31 -4.99 -6.51
N THR A 283 -21.42 -4.03 -6.24
CA THR A 283 -21.47 -2.64 -6.76
C THR A 283 -20.07 -2.19 -7.18
N GLN A 284 -19.91 -0.96 -7.68
CA GLN A 284 -18.58 -0.41 -8.03
C GLN A 284 -17.66 -0.24 -6.79
N ASN A 285 -18.24 -0.21 -5.60
CA ASN A 285 -17.59 0.07 -4.32
C ASN A 285 -17.80 -0.98 -3.24
N LEU A 286 -18.45 -2.11 -3.54
CA LEU A 286 -18.68 -3.22 -2.61
C LEU A 286 -18.46 -4.55 -3.33
N ALA A 287 -17.65 -5.42 -2.71
CA ALA A 287 -17.36 -6.74 -3.22
C ALA A 287 -17.60 -7.81 -2.15
N VAL A 288 -18.06 -8.96 -2.60
CA VAL A 288 -18.16 -10.20 -1.83
C VAL A 288 -17.13 -11.18 -2.40
N THR A 289 -16.32 -11.78 -1.54
CA THR A 289 -15.53 -12.96 -1.88
C THR A 289 -15.92 -14.12 -1.00
N ALA A 290 -15.92 -15.32 -1.56
CA ALA A 290 -16.19 -16.54 -0.82
C ALA A 290 -15.25 -17.65 -1.30
N THR A 291 -14.94 -18.58 -0.41
CA THR A 291 -14.11 -19.74 -0.68
C THR A 291 -14.67 -20.96 0.03
N ALA A 292 -14.55 -22.11 -0.62
CA ALA A 292 -14.81 -23.41 -0.02
C ALA A 292 -13.63 -24.32 -0.36
N ASN A 293 -12.93 -24.81 0.67
CA ASN A 293 -11.75 -25.65 0.56
C ASN A 293 -10.75 -25.17 -0.52
N PRO A 294 -10.22 -23.93 -0.42
CA PRO A 294 -9.27 -23.38 -1.38
C PRO A 294 -7.96 -24.16 -1.43
N ASP A 295 -7.43 -24.36 -2.63
CA ASP A 295 -6.10 -24.89 -2.87
C ASP A 295 -5.05 -23.75 -2.84
N PHE A 296 -4.15 -23.80 -1.84
CA PHE A 296 -3.03 -22.86 -1.74
C PHE A 296 -1.72 -23.39 -2.31
N SER A 297 -1.70 -24.58 -2.92
CA SER A 297 -0.48 -25.16 -3.52
C SER A 297 0.09 -24.32 -4.68
N GLN A 298 -0.76 -23.47 -5.28
CA GLN A 298 -0.39 -22.59 -6.38
C GLN A 298 0.07 -21.20 -5.92
N VAL A 299 0.02 -20.92 -4.61
CA VAL A 299 0.47 -19.64 -4.05
C VAL A 299 1.99 -19.66 -3.91
N GLU A 300 2.63 -18.55 -4.25
CA GLU A 300 4.07 -18.38 -4.06
C GLU A 300 4.46 -18.70 -2.61
N ALA A 301 5.51 -19.50 -2.44
CA ALA A 301 6.03 -19.80 -1.12
C ALA A 301 6.56 -18.53 -0.44
N ASP A 302 6.44 -18.47 0.88
CA ASP A 302 7.02 -17.37 1.64
C ASP A 302 8.53 -17.29 1.42
N VAL A 303 9.01 -16.08 1.16
CA VAL A 303 10.45 -15.82 1.15
C VAL A 303 11.01 -16.18 2.52
N GLY A 304 11.92 -17.15 2.55
CA GLY A 304 12.57 -17.57 3.78
C GLY A 304 13.28 -16.39 4.44
N GLN A 305 12.79 -15.95 5.59
CA GLN A 305 13.45 -14.93 6.40
C GLN A 305 14.49 -15.63 7.29
N VAL A 306 15.77 -15.34 7.05
CA VAL A 306 16.87 -15.86 7.88
C VAL A 306 16.99 -14.96 9.11
N THR A 307 16.36 -15.36 10.21
CA THR A 307 16.46 -14.62 11.46
C THR A 307 17.30 -15.38 12.47
N VAL A 308 18.51 -14.90 12.73
CA VAL A 308 19.39 -15.44 13.77
C VAL A 308 18.96 -14.86 15.12
N ASN A 309 18.53 -15.71 16.05
CA ASN A 309 18.11 -15.36 17.43
C ASN A 309 16.79 -14.57 17.57
N GLU A 310 15.91 -14.56 16.58
CA GLU A 310 14.56 -14.02 16.73
C GLU A 310 13.71 -14.96 17.58
N ARG A 311 13.16 -14.45 18.69
CA ARG A 311 12.31 -15.22 19.62
C ARG A 311 10.81 -15.02 19.37
N PHE A 312 10.49 -14.23 18.36
CA PHE A 312 9.13 -13.83 18.03
C PHE A 312 8.72 -14.48 16.72
N ALA A 313 7.41 -14.66 16.55
CA ALA A 313 6.86 -15.06 15.27
C ALA A 313 7.25 -14.02 14.20
N LEU A 314 7.48 -14.49 12.98
CA LEU A 314 7.78 -13.65 11.83
C LEU A 314 6.46 -13.18 11.20
N PHE A 315 6.42 -11.91 10.80
CA PHE A 315 5.30 -11.37 10.04
C PHE A 315 5.51 -11.71 8.57
N TYR A 316 4.47 -12.26 7.95
CA TYR A 316 4.45 -12.54 6.52
C TYR A 316 3.27 -11.82 5.88
N PRO A 317 3.46 -11.13 4.74
CA PRO A 317 2.36 -10.49 4.04
C PRO A 317 1.42 -11.55 3.45
N GLU A 318 0.11 -11.30 3.42
CA GLU A 318 -0.85 -12.25 2.85
C GLU A 318 -0.66 -12.36 1.32
N LYS A 319 -0.63 -13.58 0.79
CA LYS A 319 -0.43 -13.88 -0.65
C LYS A 319 -1.56 -14.73 -1.23
N ARG A 320 -2.46 -15.25 -0.39
CA ARG A 320 -3.51 -16.18 -0.82
C ARG A 320 -4.69 -15.43 -1.46
N PRO A 321 -5.14 -15.81 -2.68
CA PRO A 321 -6.12 -15.05 -3.46
C PRO A 321 -7.41 -14.65 -2.72
N PHE A 322 -7.99 -15.57 -1.94
CA PHE A 322 -9.22 -15.29 -1.17
C PHE A 322 -9.06 -14.09 -0.21
N PHE A 323 -7.88 -13.96 0.40
CA PHE A 323 -7.61 -12.94 1.42
C PHE A 323 -7.16 -11.60 0.83
N LEU A 324 -6.47 -11.60 -0.32
CA LEU A 324 -5.93 -10.39 -0.97
C LEU A 324 -6.98 -9.33 -1.33
N GLU A 325 -8.10 -9.74 -1.94
CA GLU A 325 -9.08 -8.80 -2.48
C GLU A 325 -9.71 -7.94 -1.37
N GLY A 326 -9.39 -6.64 -1.29
CA GLY A 326 -9.93 -5.78 -0.24
C GLY A 326 -9.27 -5.95 1.13
N LEU A 327 -8.11 -6.59 1.21
CA LEU A 327 -7.34 -6.79 2.45
C LEU A 327 -7.06 -5.47 3.16
N GLU A 328 -6.78 -4.42 2.39
CA GLU A 328 -6.49 -3.08 2.90
C GLU A 328 -7.65 -2.52 3.74
N GLN A 329 -8.88 -3.00 3.56
CA GLN A 329 -10.01 -2.57 4.40
C GLN A 329 -9.95 -3.11 5.83
N PHE A 330 -9.10 -4.09 6.12
CA PHE A 330 -8.89 -4.68 7.44
C PHE A 330 -7.72 -4.07 8.21
N ASP A 331 -7.00 -3.13 7.63
CA ASP A 331 -5.86 -2.46 8.28
C ASP A 331 -6.28 -1.82 9.62
N THR A 332 -5.47 -2.11 10.64
CA THR A 332 -5.56 -1.55 11.98
C THR A 332 -4.16 -1.19 12.47
N PRO A 333 -4.00 -0.12 13.26
CA PRO A 333 -2.74 0.07 13.99
C PRO A 333 -2.45 -1.16 14.85
N ASN A 334 -1.18 -1.46 15.09
CA ASN A 334 -0.74 -2.66 15.83
C ASN A 334 -1.29 -4.01 15.30
N SER A 335 -1.74 -4.07 14.04
CA SER A 335 -2.11 -5.32 13.34
C SER A 335 -3.08 -6.22 14.11
N LEU A 336 -4.18 -5.65 14.61
CA LEU A 336 -5.22 -6.40 15.34
C LEU A 336 -5.97 -7.42 14.48
N ILE A 337 -5.82 -7.33 13.15
CA ILE A 337 -6.39 -8.27 12.18
C ILE A 337 -5.26 -8.77 11.30
N TYR A 338 -5.00 -10.08 11.33
CA TYR A 338 -3.95 -10.73 10.56
C TYR A 338 -4.47 -12.04 9.95
N THR A 339 -4.81 -12.02 8.67
CA THR A 339 -5.52 -13.13 7.99
C THR A 339 -4.75 -14.44 7.94
N ARG A 340 -3.42 -14.40 8.08
CA ARG A 340 -2.59 -15.60 8.18
C ARG A 340 -2.79 -16.40 9.47
N ARG A 341 -3.56 -15.90 10.43
CA ARG A 341 -4.04 -16.71 11.55
C ARG A 341 -5.05 -17.77 11.12
N ILE A 342 -5.73 -17.56 10.00
CA ILE A 342 -6.60 -18.56 9.37
C ILE A 342 -5.70 -19.41 8.47
N VAL A 343 -5.40 -20.64 8.88
CA VAL A 343 -4.34 -21.47 8.30
C VAL A 343 -4.87 -22.26 7.10
N HIS A 344 -5.87 -23.11 7.31
CA HIS A 344 -6.47 -24.02 6.35
C HIS A 344 -8.01 -23.87 6.32
N PRO A 345 -8.53 -22.72 5.85
CA PRO A 345 -9.96 -22.46 5.80
C PRO A 345 -10.71 -23.56 5.04
N VAL A 346 -11.70 -24.18 5.67
CA VAL A 346 -12.65 -25.09 5.00
C VAL A 346 -13.72 -24.28 4.29
N PHE A 347 -14.13 -23.15 4.89
CA PHE A 347 -15.05 -22.20 4.29
C PHE A 347 -14.71 -20.78 4.76
N GLY A 348 -14.86 -19.81 3.86
CA GLY A 348 -14.67 -18.40 4.19
C GLY A 348 -15.57 -17.50 3.35
N ALA A 349 -16.03 -16.42 3.94
CA ALA A 349 -16.76 -15.37 3.24
C ALA A 349 -16.31 -14.00 3.74
N LYS A 350 -16.19 -13.06 2.81
CA LYS A 350 -15.71 -11.71 3.05
C LYS A 350 -16.59 -10.72 2.32
N LEU A 351 -16.92 -9.62 2.99
CA LEU A 351 -17.59 -8.46 2.42
C LEU A 351 -16.70 -7.26 2.69
N ALA A 352 -16.25 -6.58 1.65
CA ALA A 352 -15.38 -5.42 1.79
C ALA A 352 -15.77 -4.33 0.78
N GLY A 353 -15.80 -3.08 1.24
CA GLY A 353 -16.13 -1.96 0.39
C GLY A 353 -16.31 -0.65 1.15
N LYS A 354 -16.85 0.35 0.47
CA LYS A 354 -17.03 1.70 1.01
C LYS A 354 -18.42 2.24 0.70
N VAL A 355 -19.16 2.65 1.73
CA VAL A 355 -20.52 3.20 1.60
C VAL A 355 -20.58 4.55 2.31
N GLY A 356 -20.88 5.62 1.55
CA GLY A 356 -21.11 6.96 2.09
C GLY A 356 -19.95 7.56 2.89
N GLY A 357 -18.70 7.24 2.55
CA GLY A 357 -17.50 7.66 3.30
C GLY A 357 -17.14 6.77 4.49
N THR A 358 -17.80 5.62 4.64
CA THR A 358 -17.47 4.59 5.63
C THR A 358 -16.96 3.34 4.92
N GLY A 359 -15.71 2.96 5.16
CA GLY A 359 -15.19 1.63 4.84
C GLY A 359 -15.82 0.58 5.76
N ILE A 360 -16.31 -0.51 5.17
CA ILE A 360 -16.93 -1.63 5.86
C ILE A 360 -16.20 -2.89 5.39
N ALA A 361 -15.67 -3.66 6.34
CA ALA A 361 -15.02 -4.92 6.09
C ALA A 361 -15.50 -5.96 7.11
N TYR A 362 -15.93 -7.12 6.62
CA TYR A 362 -16.29 -8.29 7.40
C TYR A 362 -15.64 -9.51 6.78
N LEU A 363 -15.00 -10.35 7.60
CA LEU A 363 -14.50 -11.66 7.21
C LEU A 363 -14.96 -12.68 8.23
N GLY A 364 -15.69 -13.69 7.77
CA GLY A 364 -16.02 -14.89 8.53
C GLY A 364 -15.33 -16.09 7.92
N ALA A 365 -14.64 -16.90 8.71
CA ALA A 365 -13.98 -18.12 8.24
C ALA A 365 -14.05 -19.24 9.26
N VAL A 366 -14.10 -20.47 8.76
CA VAL A 366 -14.01 -21.70 9.55
C VAL A 366 -12.77 -22.44 9.08
N ASP A 367 -11.84 -22.66 10.00
CA ASP A 367 -10.59 -23.35 9.76
C ASP A 367 -10.78 -24.87 9.92
N ASN A 368 -9.83 -25.66 9.40
CA ASN A 368 -9.83 -27.10 9.66
C ASN A 368 -9.43 -27.39 11.12
N GLN A 369 -9.35 -28.66 11.51
CA GLN A 369 -9.06 -29.03 12.91
C GLN A 369 -7.56 -28.98 13.25
N ASP A 370 -6.67 -28.86 12.27
CA ASP A 370 -5.21 -28.92 12.48
C ASP A 370 -4.70 -27.85 13.46
N PRO A 371 -5.14 -26.58 13.39
CA PRO A 371 -4.71 -25.55 14.35
C PRO A 371 -5.47 -25.58 15.70
N SER A 372 -6.44 -26.48 15.87
CA SER A 372 -7.29 -26.53 17.06
C SER A 372 -6.60 -27.22 18.23
N ALA A 373 -6.65 -26.58 19.41
CA ALA A 373 -6.26 -27.22 20.66
C ALA A 373 -7.40 -28.06 21.25
N ALA A 374 -8.66 -27.74 20.90
CA ALA A 374 -9.86 -28.41 21.39
C ALA A 374 -10.33 -29.59 20.51
N GLY A 375 -9.70 -29.83 19.35
CA GLY A 375 -10.16 -30.78 18.34
C GLY A 375 -11.45 -30.36 17.63
N SER A 376 -11.76 -29.06 17.65
CA SER A 376 -12.89 -28.45 16.97
C SER A 376 -12.45 -27.74 15.69
N ASN A 377 -13.37 -27.13 14.95
CA ASN A 377 -13.05 -26.28 13.80
C ASN A 377 -13.02 -24.82 14.26
N PRO A 378 -11.84 -24.18 14.36
CA PRO A 378 -11.76 -22.80 14.82
C PRO A 378 -12.53 -21.86 13.90
N VAL A 379 -13.25 -20.91 14.51
CA VAL A 379 -14.05 -19.91 13.80
C VAL A 379 -13.47 -18.53 14.03
N TYR A 380 -13.32 -17.77 12.95
CA TYR A 380 -12.85 -16.40 12.95
C TYR A 380 -13.95 -15.48 12.46
N ASN A 381 -14.26 -14.42 13.22
CA ASN A 381 -15.10 -13.32 12.78
C ASN A 381 -14.34 -12.01 12.96
N LEU A 382 -14.04 -11.33 11.86
CA LEU A 382 -13.22 -10.13 11.82
C LEU A 382 -14.05 -9.00 11.23
N VAL A 383 -14.15 -7.90 11.96
CA VAL A 383 -14.95 -6.72 11.56
C VAL A 383 -14.07 -5.49 11.63
N ARG A 384 -14.10 -4.68 10.57
CA ARG A 384 -13.47 -3.37 10.52
C ARG A 384 -14.46 -2.35 9.96
N LEU A 385 -14.68 -1.30 10.73
CA LEU A 385 -15.42 -0.11 10.31
C LEU A 385 -14.48 1.07 10.36
N ARG A 386 -14.40 1.86 9.29
CA ARG A 386 -13.56 3.06 9.24
C ARG A 386 -14.33 4.21 8.61
N ARG A 387 -14.50 5.29 9.35
CA ARG A 387 -15.19 6.50 8.89
C ARG A 387 -14.19 7.58 8.54
N ASP A 388 -14.40 8.17 7.37
CA ASP A 388 -13.65 9.35 6.96
C ASP A 388 -14.20 10.61 7.64
N LEU A 389 -13.30 11.38 8.22
CA LEU A 389 -13.55 12.67 8.86
C LEU A 389 -12.82 13.76 8.05
N GLY A 390 -13.55 14.39 7.13
CA GLY A 390 -12.96 15.34 6.20
C GLY A 390 -11.94 14.67 5.25
N PRO A 391 -10.96 15.43 4.73
CA PRO A 391 -10.11 14.97 3.64
C PRO A 391 -9.07 13.92 4.05
N THR A 392 -8.58 13.93 5.29
CA THR A 392 -7.42 13.09 5.68
C THR A 392 -7.54 12.42 7.04
N SER A 393 -8.49 12.83 7.89
CA SER A 393 -8.63 12.26 9.24
C SER A 393 -9.58 11.06 9.24
N THR A 394 -9.34 10.04 10.06
CA THR A 394 -10.23 8.87 10.19
C THR A 394 -10.51 8.53 11.63
N VAL A 395 -11.65 7.86 11.85
CA VAL A 395 -11.94 7.11 13.07
C VAL A 395 -12.32 5.69 12.68
N GLY A 396 -11.88 4.71 13.46
CA GLY A 396 -12.05 3.31 13.17
C GLY A 396 -12.48 2.50 14.40
N LEU A 397 -13.19 1.41 14.14
CA LEU A 397 -13.50 0.35 15.09
C LEU A 397 -13.09 -0.99 14.49
N ALA A 398 -12.47 -1.85 15.28
CA ALA A 398 -12.10 -3.20 14.91
C ALA A 398 -12.64 -4.18 15.96
N TYR A 399 -13.21 -5.29 15.53
CA TYR A 399 -13.62 -6.38 16.40
C TYR A 399 -13.13 -7.70 15.83
N THR A 400 -12.47 -8.50 16.65
CA THR A 400 -12.09 -9.87 16.30
C THR A 400 -12.69 -10.84 17.31
N ASP A 401 -13.14 -11.98 16.82
CA ASP A 401 -13.69 -13.09 17.62
C ASP A 401 -13.12 -14.39 17.06
N TRP A 402 -12.23 -14.98 17.83
CA TRP A 402 -11.71 -16.32 17.60
C TRP A 402 -12.35 -17.28 18.60
N ILE A 403 -12.88 -18.40 18.10
CA ILE A 403 -13.58 -19.42 18.89
C ILE A 403 -13.02 -20.79 18.50
N ASP A 404 -12.65 -21.61 19.49
CA ASP A 404 -12.26 -23.01 19.32
C ASP A 404 -12.87 -23.86 20.44
N GLY A 405 -13.97 -24.55 20.14
CA GLY A 405 -14.77 -25.24 21.15
C GLY A 405 -15.36 -24.26 22.17
N ASP A 406 -14.99 -24.43 23.45
CA ASP A 406 -15.37 -23.53 24.55
C ASP A 406 -14.38 -22.37 24.76
N ASP A 407 -13.23 -22.41 24.09
CA ASP A 407 -12.18 -21.41 24.19
C ASP A 407 -12.48 -20.25 23.23
N TYR A 408 -12.11 -19.03 23.67
CA TYR A 408 -12.27 -17.85 22.83
C TYR A 408 -11.21 -16.78 23.11
N ASN A 409 -10.98 -15.94 22.11
CA ASN A 409 -10.27 -14.68 22.25
C ASN A 409 -11.03 -13.60 21.46
N ARG A 410 -11.40 -12.53 22.15
CA ARG A 410 -12.13 -11.41 21.60
C ARG A 410 -11.34 -10.14 21.78
N VAL A 411 -11.16 -9.37 20.72
CA VAL A 411 -10.50 -8.06 20.78
C VAL A 411 -11.44 -7.01 20.24
N LEU A 412 -11.59 -5.92 20.98
CA LEU A 412 -12.27 -4.71 20.52
C LEU A 412 -11.26 -3.56 20.53
N GLY A 413 -11.03 -2.98 19.36
CA GLY A 413 -10.15 -1.85 19.15
C GLY A 413 -10.91 -0.62 18.63
N ALA A 414 -10.47 0.55 19.04
CA ALA A 414 -10.86 1.83 18.46
C ALA A 414 -9.62 2.65 18.15
N ASP A 415 -9.62 3.33 17.02
CA ASP A 415 -8.51 4.18 16.59
C ASP A 415 -9.01 5.47 15.96
N ALA A 416 -8.17 6.50 16.02
CA ALA A 416 -8.39 7.74 15.30
C ALA A 416 -7.06 8.31 14.84
N ARG A 417 -7.05 8.79 13.59
CA ARG A 417 -5.95 9.56 13.00
C ARG A 417 -6.49 10.92 12.62
N VAL A 418 -5.94 11.98 13.19
CA VAL A 418 -6.39 13.35 12.94
C VAL A 418 -5.24 14.16 12.37
N VAL A 419 -5.44 14.73 11.19
CA VAL A 419 -4.50 15.66 10.54
C VAL A 419 -4.97 17.08 10.82
N TRP A 420 -4.07 17.94 11.27
CA TRP A 420 -4.36 19.35 11.52
C TRP A 420 -3.25 20.26 11.00
N ARG A 421 -3.61 21.49 10.65
CA ARG A 421 -2.68 22.48 10.09
C ARG A 421 -1.86 21.95 8.89
N SER A 422 -2.40 20.98 8.16
CA SER A 422 -1.87 20.35 6.94
C SER A 422 -0.54 19.58 7.04
N ILE A 423 0.27 19.82 8.08
CA ILE A 423 1.61 19.22 8.25
C ILE A 423 1.78 18.48 9.58
N TRP A 424 0.74 18.45 10.40
CA TRP A 424 0.74 17.76 11.67
C TRP A 424 -0.32 16.69 11.69
N PHE A 425 -0.04 15.57 12.34
CA PHE A 425 -1.05 14.57 12.64
C PHE A 425 -0.88 14.00 14.05
N SER A 426 -1.94 13.38 14.56
CA SER A 426 -1.85 12.50 15.71
C SER A 426 -2.71 11.29 15.51
N GLU A 427 -2.24 10.20 16.09
CA GLU A 427 -2.89 8.91 16.03
C GLU A 427 -3.08 8.39 17.45
N VAL A 428 -4.23 7.79 17.70
CA VAL A 428 -4.51 7.08 18.94
C VAL A 428 -5.15 5.76 18.61
N GLN A 429 -4.74 4.72 19.31
CA GLN A 429 -5.43 3.45 19.35
C GLN A 429 -5.61 3.03 20.79
N VAL A 430 -6.78 2.46 21.09
CA VAL A 430 -7.07 1.77 22.34
C VAL A 430 -7.70 0.43 22.03
N GLY A 431 -7.29 -0.61 22.75
CA GLY A 431 -7.76 -1.97 22.56
C GLY A 431 -7.99 -2.68 23.89
N GLY A 432 -9.01 -3.52 23.94
CA GLY A 432 -9.25 -4.46 25.03
C GLY A 432 -9.32 -5.88 24.46
N SER A 433 -8.71 -6.83 25.17
CA SER A 433 -8.83 -8.25 24.87
C SER A 433 -9.52 -9.00 26.00
N TRP A 434 -10.31 -10.01 25.66
CA TRP A 434 -10.92 -10.95 26.59
C TRP A 434 -10.66 -12.37 26.08
N THR A 435 -9.94 -13.15 26.89
CA THR A 435 -9.56 -14.51 26.54
C THR A 435 -10.10 -15.47 27.59
N ARG A 436 -10.62 -16.60 27.13
CA ARG A 436 -10.89 -17.77 27.95
C ARG A 436 -10.28 -18.99 27.26
N ASP A 437 -9.47 -19.71 28.02
CA ASP A 437 -8.89 -20.98 27.60
C ASP A 437 -8.70 -21.90 28.81
N ALA A 438 -7.99 -23.01 28.62
CA ALA A 438 -7.62 -23.95 29.68
C ALA A 438 -6.90 -23.32 30.90
N THR A 439 -6.26 -22.16 30.74
CA THR A 439 -5.57 -21.44 31.83
C THR A 439 -6.49 -20.48 32.60
N GLY A 440 -7.71 -20.27 32.12
CA GLY A 440 -8.74 -19.44 32.74
C GLY A 440 -9.07 -18.16 31.98
N ALA A 441 -10.00 -17.38 32.54
CA ALA A 441 -10.43 -16.12 31.96
C ALA A 441 -9.48 -14.97 32.32
N ARG A 442 -9.10 -14.17 31.32
CA ARG A 442 -8.25 -12.99 31.50
C ARG A 442 -8.65 -11.87 30.56
N ALA A 443 -8.32 -10.65 30.94
CA ALA A 443 -8.47 -9.48 30.11
C ALA A 443 -7.19 -8.65 30.12
N GLY A 444 -6.93 -7.94 29.03
CA GLY A 444 -5.76 -7.07 28.91
C GLY A 444 -6.06 -5.86 28.03
N LYS A 445 -5.12 -4.92 28.03
CA LYS A 445 -5.26 -3.64 27.35
C LYS A 445 -4.07 -3.35 26.44
N LEU A 446 -4.38 -2.67 25.35
CA LEU A 446 -3.43 -2.04 24.44
C LEU A 446 -3.78 -0.56 24.32
N TRP A 447 -2.78 0.29 24.30
CA TRP A 447 -2.92 1.69 23.92
C TRP A 447 -1.70 2.15 23.14
N ASP A 448 -1.93 2.97 22.13
CA ASP A 448 -0.90 3.56 21.30
C ASP A 448 -1.26 5.03 21.08
N VAL A 449 -0.29 5.91 21.24
CA VAL A 449 -0.48 7.34 21.01
C VAL A 449 0.73 7.89 20.27
N THR A 450 0.48 8.41 19.07
CA THR A 450 1.40 9.25 18.33
C THR A 450 1.03 10.72 18.54
N PHE A 451 1.92 11.50 19.15
CA PHE A 451 1.72 12.87 19.59
C PHE A 451 2.29 13.88 18.60
N ALA A 452 1.40 14.65 17.98
CA ALA A 452 1.74 15.81 17.16
C ALA A 452 2.96 15.53 16.26
N ASP A 453 2.86 14.49 15.44
CA ASP A 453 3.87 14.20 14.44
C ASP A 453 3.87 15.30 13.39
N ARG A 454 5.04 15.66 12.90
CA ARG A 454 5.21 16.74 11.93
C ARG A 454 5.94 16.27 10.70
N THR A 455 5.37 16.54 9.53
CA THR A 455 5.97 16.26 8.23
C THR A 455 6.46 17.57 7.57
N GLY A 456 7.30 18.33 8.27
CA GLY A 456 7.83 19.59 7.73
C GLY A 456 9.06 19.37 6.83
N ARG A 457 9.24 20.23 5.82
CA ARG A 457 10.35 20.17 4.84
C ARG A 457 11.74 20.15 5.51
N ALA A 458 12.05 21.16 6.32
CA ALA A 458 13.35 21.26 6.99
C ALA A 458 13.38 20.59 8.38
N TYR A 459 12.21 20.33 8.98
CA TYR A 459 12.11 19.66 10.27
C TYR A 459 10.87 18.78 10.32
N GLY A 460 11.06 17.53 10.72
CA GLY A 460 9.99 16.60 11.04
C GLY A 460 10.25 15.92 12.38
N ASN A 461 9.18 15.41 12.99
CA ASN A 461 9.29 14.66 14.23
C ASN A 461 8.33 13.47 14.24
N HIS A 462 8.70 12.48 15.04
CA HIS A 462 7.85 11.36 15.40
C HIS A 462 7.91 11.15 16.91
N PHE A 463 6.76 11.18 17.59
CA PHE A 463 6.68 10.91 19.03
C PHE A 463 5.56 9.91 19.32
N GLU A 464 5.92 8.68 19.67
CA GLU A 464 4.99 7.58 19.91
C GLU A 464 5.22 6.99 21.31
N LEU A 465 4.11 6.61 21.96
CA LEU A 465 4.11 5.75 23.13
C LEU A 465 3.12 4.59 22.91
N LEU A 466 3.63 3.37 22.91
CA LEU A 466 2.87 2.13 22.79
C LEU A 466 2.94 1.36 24.11
N GLY A 467 1.79 1.06 24.72
CA GLY A 467 1.68 0.23 25.90
C GLY A 467 0.84 -1.01 25.65
N ILE A 468 1.41 -2.17 25.95
CA ILE A 468 0.73 -3.47 25.83
C ILE A 468 0.83 -4.21 27.17
N GLU A 469 -0.31 -4.40 27.82
CA GLU A 469 -0.39 -5.08 29.12
C GLU A 469 -0.01 -6.56 28.99
N ARG A 470 0.61 -7.13 30.04
CA ARG A 470 1.03 -8.55 30.06
C ARG A 470 -0.07 -9.54 29.69
N THR A 471 -1.31 -9.25 30.06
CA THR A 471 -2.47 -10.13 29.84
C THR A 471 -3.21 -9.86 28.53
N PHE A 472 -2.76 -8.86 27.75
CA PHE A 472 -3.32 -8.61 26.44
C PHE A 472 -3.00 -9.77 25.49
N GLN A 473 -3.99 -10.22 24.75
CA GLN A 473 -3.83 -11.28 23.78
C GLN A 473 -4.71 -11.03 22.58
N ASP A 474 -4.12 -11.20 21.40
CA ASP A 474 -4.82 -11.16 20.14
C ASP A 474 -4.47 -12.39 19.31
N THR A 475 -5.37 -13.37 19.32
CA THR A 475 -5.21 -14.62 18.57
C THR A 475 -5.48 -14.41 17.07
N SER A 476 -6.32 -13.42 16.71
CA SER A 476 -6.67 -13.13 15.31
C SER A 476 -5.74 -12.11 14.64
N GLY A 477 -4.95 -11.39 15.44
CA GLY A 477 -3.97 -10.40 14.98
C GLY A 477 -2.53 -10.86 15.11
N PHE A 478 -1.63 -9.88 15.07
CA PHE A 478 -0.18 -10.09 15.16
C PHE A 478 0.45 -9.14 16.18
N VAL A 479 0.34 -9.51 17.46
CA VAL A 479 1.02 -8.83 18.57
C VAL A 479 2.07 -9.76 19.14
N ASN A 480 3.34 -9.44 18.92
CA ASN A 480 4.48 -10.32 19.21
C ASN A 480 5.07 -10.16 20.61
N ARG A 481 4.91 -8.99 21.23
CA ARG A 481 5.49 -8.67 22.54
C ARG A 481 4.46 -7.98 23.43
N VAL A 482 4.36 -8.44 24.67
CA VAL A 482 3.49 -7.88 25.72
C VAL A 482 4.32 -7.49 26.95
N ASP A 483 3.67 -6.93 27.97
CA ASP A 483 4.30 -6.51 29.23
C ASP A 483 5.31 -5.37 29.04
N LEU A 484 4.99 -4.43 28.14
CA LEU A 484 5.89 -3.33 27.81
C LEU A 484 5.18 -2.00 27.64
N VAL A 485 5.93 -0.93 27.88
CA VAL A 485 5.69 0.37 27.26
C VAL A 485 6.91 0.71 26.42
N ALA A 486 6.73 1.01 25.13
CA ALA A 486 7.78 1.46 24.23
C ALA A 486 7.56 2.93 23.91
N GLY A 487 8.60 3.74 24.07
CA GLY A 487 8.66 5.10 23.55
C GLY A 487 9.48 5.14 22.28
N ARG A 488 9.04 5.92 21.30
CA ARG A 488 9.80 6.19 20.09
C ARG A 488 9.77 7.68 19.82
N THR A 489 10.94 8.30 19.92
CA THR A 489 11.08 9.74 19.69
C THR A 489 12.12 9.97 18.63
N PHE A 490 11.76 10.69 17.58
CA PHE A 490 12.67 11.01 16.50
C PHE A 490 12.50 12.45 16.05
N ASN A 491 13.62 13.09 15.73
CA ASN A 491 13.69 14.42 15.18
C ASN A 491 14.55 14.40 13.92
N ARG A 492 13.98 14.80 12.80
CA ARG A 492 14.67 14.96 11.52
C ARG A 492 14.93 16.43 11.28
N PHE A 493 16.17 16.78 10.99
CA PHE A 493 16.59 18.09 10.52
C PHE A 493 17.16 17.94 9.11
N THR A 494 16.62 18.70 8.16
CA THR A 494 17.00 18.60 6.75
C THR A 494 17.45 19.96 6.22
N TRP A 495 18.62 19.99 5.62
CA TRP A 495 19.18 21.12 4.89
C TRP A 495 19.21 20.82 3.40
N TYR A 496 18.90 21.82 2.59
CA TYR A 496 18.83 21.68 1.14
C TYR A 496 19.87 22.58 0.47
N GLY A 497 20.62 22.01 -0.47
CA GLY A 497 21.56 22.75 -1.30
C GLY A 497 20.85 23.72 -2.23
N ARG A 498 21.61 24.67 -2.79
CA ARG A 498 21.13 25.51 -3.90
C ARG A 498 20.97 24.66 -5.17
N PRO A 499 20.12 25.04 -6.13
CA PRO A 499 20.13 24.44 -7.46
C PRO A 499 21.56 24.50 -8.03
N GLY A 500 22.07 23.40 -8.57
CA GLY A 500 23.45 23.35 -9.04
C GLY A 500 24.48 22.81 -8.03
N ALA A 501 24.14 22.67 -6.74
CA ALA A 501 25.10 22.24 -5.72
C ALA A 501 25.47 20.75 -5.82
N LEU A 502 26.69 20.41 -5.38
CA LEU A 502 27.12 19.01 -5.22
C LEU A 502 26.34 18.30 -4.11
N LEU A 503 26.16 18.94 -2.95
CA LEU A 503 25.32 18.45 -1.86
C LEU A 503 23.91 19.00 -2.05
N GLU A 504 22.95 18.14 -2.36
CA GLU A 504 21.58 18.54 -2.67
C GLU A 504 20.67 18.48 -1.45
N GLN A 505 20.88 17.48 -0.60
CA GLN A 505 20.18 17.29 0.66
C GLN A 505 21.13 16.74 1.71
N LEU A 506 21.04 17.26 2.93
CA LEU A 506 21.64 16.68 4.13
C LEU A 506 20.56 16.53 5.18
N SER A 507 20.36 15.33 5.70
CA SER A 507 19.44 15.05 6.80
C SER A 507 20.22 14.54 8.00
N ALA A 508 19.89 15.03 9.20
CA ALA A 508 20.28 14.45 10.47
C ALA A 508 19.01 14.00 11.21
N ILE A 509 18.93 12.71 11.54
CA ILE A 509 17.83 12.12 12.31
C ILE A 509 18.38 11.72 13.67
N VAL A 510 17.83 12.27 14.74
CA VAL A 510 18.17 11.92 16.12
C VAL A 510 17.00 11.16 16.71
N GLY A 511 17.23 9.93 17.16
CA GLY A 511 16.22 9.04 17.68
C GLY A 511 16.56 8.53 19.08
N PHE A 512 15.55 8.45 19.95
CA PHE A 512 15.64 7.75 21.24
C PHE A 512 14.43 6.83 21.38
N ALA A 513 14.68 5.54 21.60
CA ALA A 513 13.68 4.49 21.64
C ALA A 513 13.82 3.64 22.92
N PRO A 514 13.28 4.10 24.07
CA PRO A 514 13.27 3.35 25.33
C PRO A 514 12.11 2.32 25.39
N ILE A 515 12.33 1.24 26.13
CA ILE A 515 11.33 0.22 26.44
C ILE A 515 11.36 -0.02 27.95
N TRP A 516 10.20 0.09 28.59
CA TRP A 516 9.97 -0.21 30.00
C TRP A 516 9.14 -1.48 30.13
N ARG A 517 9.21 -2.15 31.30
CA ARG A 517 8.13 -3.08 31.69
C ARG A 517 6.85 -2.28 31.89
N TYR A 518 5.71 -2.87 31.55
CA TYR A 518 4.42 -2.17 31.64
C TYR A 518 4.16 -1.60 33.04
N ALA A 519 4.45 -2.38 34.09
CA ALA A 519 4.26 -1.99 35.48
C ALA A 519 5.23 -0.91 35.99
N ASP A 520 6.36 -0.71 35.31
CA ASP A 520 7.45 0.17 35.74
C ASP A 520 7.36 1.57 35.10
N PHE A 521 6.70 1.70 33.95
CA PHE A 521 6.58 2.96 33.20
C PHE A 521 6.02 4.12 34.04
N GLY A 522 4.87 3.92 34.70
CA GLY A 522 4.24 4.95 35.54
C GLY A 522 5.00 5.29 36.83
N ARG A 523 6.03 4.50 37.17
CA ARG A 523 6.89 4.69 38.35
C ARG A 523 8.25 5.27 38.01
N LEU A 524 8.53 5.54 36.72
CA LEU A 524 9.80 6.06 36.21
C LEU A 524 11.01 5.26 36.70
N ARG A 525 10.86 3.93 36.79
CA ARG A 525 12.00 3.02 37.00
C ARG A 525 12.82 2.91 35.71
N GLY A 526 13.99 2.26 35.78
CA GLY A 526 14.89 2.08 34.64
C GLY A 526 14.22 1.38 33.45
N THR A 527 14.75 1.65 32.26
CA THR A 527 14.42 0.96 31.01
C THR A 527 14.93 -0.48 31.03
N VAL A 528 14.22 -1.38 30.35
CA VAL A 528 14.71 -2.74 30.08
C VAL A 528 15.64 -2.72 28.87
N GLU A 529 15.29 -1.91 27.87
CA GLU A 529 16.06 -1.70 26.65
C GLU A 529 15.97 -0.22 26.28
N ASP A 530 17.04 0.36 25.78
CA ASP A 530 16.97 1.65 25.13
C ASP A 530 18.00 1.79 24.01
N THR A 531 17.60 2.50 22.97
CA THR A 531 18.47 2.83 21.84
C THR A 531 18.49 4.34 21.63
N LEU A 532 19.68 4.93 21.75
CA LEU A 532 19.95 6.26 21.23
C LEU A 532 20.63 6.12 19.86
N GLN A 533 20.06 6.74 18.84
CA GLN A 533 20.55 6.61 17.48
C GLN A 533 20.61 7.95 16.77
N ASN A 534 21.60 8.10 15.92
CA ASN A 534 21.77 9.26 15.08
C ASN A 534 22.15 8.83 13.66
N PHE A 535 21.30 9.20 12.70
CA PHE A 535 21.47 8.89 11.29
C PHE A 535 21.76 10.17 10.52
N TRP A 536 22.75 10.12 9.65
CA TRP A 536 23.03 11.17 8.68
C TRP A 536 22.85 10.62 7.28
N VAL A 537 22.11 11.34 6.46
CA VAL A 537 21.88 11.01 5.05
C VAL A 537 22.25 12.21 4.22
N ALA A 538 23.28 12.10 3.40
CA ALA A 538 23.67 13.12 2.43
C ALA A 538 23.39 12.63 1.02
N THR A 539 22.51 13.31 0.29
CA THR A 539 22.29 13.09 -1.13
C THR A 539 23.11 14.09 -1.93
N LEU A 540 24.02 13.55 -2.74
CA LEU A 540 24.83 14.32 -3.67
C LEU A 540 24.22 14.24 -5.06
N ARG A 541 24.49 15.27 -5.85
CA ARG A 541 24.10 15.37 -7.26
C ARG A 541 24.52 14.12 -8.03
N GLY A 542 23.62 13.66 -8.90
CA GLY A 542 23.85 12.45 -9.71
C GLY A 542 23.58 11.15 -8.94
N GLY A 543 22.71 11.19 -7.93
CA GLY A 543 22.16 10.01 -7.26
C GLY A 543 23.02 9.37 -6.19
N TRP A 544 24.18 9.92 -5.87
CA TRP A 544 25.04 9.38 -4.82
C TRP A 544 24.46 9.66 -3.43
N ALA A 545 24.44 8.65 -2.56
CA ALA A 545 24.02 8.79 -1.18
C ALA A 545 25.13 8.34 -0.21
N LEU A 546 25.41 9.16 0.81
CA LEU A 546 26.26 8.79 1.94
C LEU A 546 25.39 8.66 3.18
N ASN A 547 25.44 7.48 3.80
CA ASN A 547 24.70 7.19 5.03
C ASN A 547 25.69 6.91 6.17
N LEU A 548 25.49 7.57 7.31
CA LEU A 548 26.23 7.31 8.54
C LEU A 548 25.23 7.05 9.67
N THR A 549 25.37 5.91 10.34
CA THR A 549 24.54 5.53 11.48
C THR A 549 25.42 5.37 12.72
N LEU A 550 25.09 6.10 13.78
CA LEU A 550 25.66 5.92 15.10
C LEU A 550 24.55 5.42 16.02
N SER A 551 24.77 4.32 16.74
CA SER A 551 23.82 3.81 17.73
C SER A 551 24.51 3.44 19.03
N LEU A 552 23.85 3.75 20.14
CA LEU A 552 24.17 3.32 21.48
C LEU A 552 22.97 2.54 22.00
N ASN A 553 23.19 1.28 22.33
CA ASN A 553 22.14 0.39 22.82
C ASN A 553 22.43 -0.05 24.25
N HIS A 554 21.43 0.02 25.10
CA HIS A 554 21.46 -0.50 26.46
C HIS A 554 20.46 -1.63 26.61
N PHE A 555 20.87 -2.69 27.33
CA PHE A 555 20.04 -3.86 27.63
C PHE A 555 20.22 -4.22 29.10
N SER A 556 19.10 -4.31 29.82
CA SER A 556 19.02 -4.80 31.18
C SER A 556 18.53 -6.24 31.17
N PHE A 557 19.35 -7.14 31.71
CA PHE A 557 19.00 -8.55 31.87
C PHE A 557 18.33 -8.79 33.23
N ASP A 558 17.14 -9.38 33.22
CA ASP A 558 16.53 -9.94 34.42
C ASP A 558 16.78 -11.45 34.47
N PRO A 559 17.66 -11.95 35.36
CA PRO A 559 17.94 -13.37 35.47
C PRO A 559 16.69 -14.23 35.69
N ALA A 560 15.66 -13.71 36.37
CA ALA A 560 14.45 -14.46 36.68
C ALA A 560 13.55 -14.71 35.45
N ALA A 561 13.70 -13.92 34.38
CA ALA A 561 12.97 -14.11 33.12
C ALA A 561 13.64 -15.12 32.18
N TYR A 562 14.85 -15.59 32.52
CA TYR A 562 15.66 -16.52 31.73
C TYR A 562 15.99 -17.83 32.49
N ALA A 563 15.46 -18.00 33.70
CA ALA A 563 15.70 -19.14 34.58
C ALA A 563 14.71 -20.29 34.36
#